data_AF-A0A9X3YJ01-F1
#
_entry.id   AF-A0A9X3YJ01-F1
#
_cell.length_a   1.000
_cell.length_b   1.000
_cell.length_c   1.000
_cell.angle_alpha   90.00
_cell.angle_beta   90.00
_cell.angle_gamma   90.00
#
_symmetry.space_group_name_H-M   'P 1'
#
loop_
_entity.id
_entity.type
_entity.pdbx_description
1 polymer ?
#
loop_
_entity_poly.entity_id
_entity_poly.type
_entity_poly.pdbx_seq_one_letter_code
_entity_poly.pdbx_strand_id
1 'polypeptide(L)'
;MPFRSLALCFALLLTGAAPAQEPAVHFDGEFAKPSSFDRAALAKLPRTTIEASDHGKPGNWQGVAVDELLKQAGAPLGDALRGGKLASYLVVGAADGYRVVFSLAEFDAAFGATRAILADTRDGKPLDAHEGPFRLVVPDEKRPGRWVRQVERIELRSAPAQHSK
;
A
#
# COMPACT_ATOMS: atom_id res chain seq x y z
N MET A 1 -27.24 -28.44 -66.01
CA MET A 1 -26.69 -28.52 -64.64
C MET A 1 -25.18 -28.71 -64.79
N PRO A 2 -24.32 -27.80 -64.27
CA PRO A 2 -23.92 -27.87 -62.87
C PRO A 2 -23.61 -26.53 -62.13
N PHE A 3 -23.80 -26.61 -60.81
CA PHE A 3 -23.05 -26.04 -59.67
C PHE A 3 -22.45 -24.62 -59.69
N ARG A 4 -23.00 -23.75 -58.83
CA ARG A 4 -22.35 -22.57 -58.25
C ARG A 4 -21.84 -22.91 -56.85
N SER A 5 -20.53 -22.81 -56.62
CA SER A 5 -19.91 -22.98 -55.31
C SER A 5 -20.00 -21.69 -54.50
N LEU A 6 -20.58 -21.78 -53.29
CA LEU A 6 -20.59 -20.70 -52.30
C LEU A 6 -19.50 -21.00 -51.26
N ALA A 7 -18.42 -20.23 -51.27
CA ALA A 7 -17.36 -20.33 -50.27
C ALA A 7 -17.75 -19.51 -49.04
N LEU A 8 -17.94 -20.17 -47.90
CA LEU A 8 -18.24 -19.54 -46.62
C LEU A 8 -16.91 -19.34 -45.86
N CYS A 9 -16.44 -18.09 -45.79
CA CYS A 9 -15.32 -17.73 -44.93
C CYS A 9 -15.78 -17.67 -43.47
N PHE A 10 -15.29 -18.60 -42.65
CA PHE A 10 -15.51 -18.62 -41.21
C PHE A 10 -14.43 -17.76 -40.53
N ALA A 11 -14.80 -16.56 -40.07
CA ALA A 11 -13.90 -15.70 -39.31
C ALA A 11 -13.87 -16.14 -37.84
N LEU A 12 -12.73 -16.69 -37.41
CA LEU A 12 -12.49 -17.13 -36.03
C LEU A 12 -12.12 -15.90 -35.17
N LEU A 13 -13.03 -15.45 -34.31
CA LEU A 13 -12.79 -14.42 -33.30
C LEU A 13 -12.01 -15.02 -32.12
N LEU A 14 -10.72 -14.71 -32.04
CA LEU A 14 -9.88 -15.00 -30.87
C LEU A 14 -10.18 -13.98 -29.76
N THR A 15 -10.97 -14.37 -28.76
CA THR A 15 -11.12 -13.62 -27.52
C THR A 15 -9.90 -13.88 -26.62
N GLY A 16 -8.94 -12.95 -26.61
CA GLY A 16 -7.83 -12.98 -25.65
C GLY A 16 -8.30 -12.50 -24.27
N ALA A 17 -8.22 -13.36 -23.25
CA ALA A 17 -8.35 -12.95 -21.87
C ALA A 17 -7.07 -12.18 -21.48
N ALA A 18 -7.20 -10.91 -21.09
CA ALA A 18 -6.08 -10.16 -20.53
C ALA A 18 -5.66 -10.79 -19.19
N PRO A 19 -4.35 -10.92 -18.90
CA PRO A 19 -3.90 -11.40 -17.60
C PRO A 19 -4.45 -10.49 -16.50
N ALA A 20 -4.96 -11.09 -15.42
CA ALA A 20 -5.41 -10.35 -14.25
C ALA A 20 -4.21 -9.63 -13.63
N GLN A 21 -4.32 -8.31 -13.46
CA GLN A 21 -3.31 -7.51 -12.78
C GLN A 21 -3.18 -7.99 -11.33
N GLU A 22 -1.96 -8.30 -10.88
CA GLU A 22 -1.72 -8.70 -9.49
C GLU A 22 -2.01 -7.51 -8.55
N PRO A 23 -2.69 -7.72 -7.40
CA PRO A 23 -2.96 -6.63 -6.46
C PRO A 23 -1.67 -5.98 -5.97
N ALA A 24 -1.66 -4.65 -5.95
CA ALA A 24 -0.53 -3.84 -5.48
C ALA A 24 -1.02 -2.67 -4.62
N VAL A 25 -0.15 -2.18 -3.74
CA VAL A 25 -0.36 -0.91 -3.03
C VAL A 25 0.30 0.21 -3.80
N HIS A 26 -0.48 1.21 -4.18
CA HIS A 26 -0.02 2.38 -4.93
C HIS A 26 0.47 3.49 -3.99
N PHE A 27 1.64 4.04 -4.28
CA PHE A 27 2.24 5.16 -3.58
C PHE A 27 2.20 6.37 -4.50
N ASP A 28 1.26 7.30 -4.22
CA ASP A 28 0.91 8.43 -5.09
C ASP A 28 0.99 9.79 -4.36
N GLY A 29 0.61 10.87 -5.06
CA GLY A 29 0.61 12.22 -4.51
C GLY A 29 1.97 12.90 -4.66
N GLU A 30 2.50 13.46 -3.57
CA GLU A 30 3.73 14.26 -3.57
C GLU A 30 5.02 13.42 -3.42
N PHE A 31 4.95 12.10 -3.54
CA PHE A 31 6.15 11.25 -3.58
C PHE A 31 7.03 11.60 -4.78
N ALA A 32 8.35 11.67 -4.58
CA ALA A 32 9.28 11.98 -5.66
C ALA A 32 9.40 10.84 -6.70
N LYS A 33 9.10 9.61 -6.29
CA LYS A 33 9.05 8.42 -7.14
C LYS A 33 7.74 7.66 -6.89
N PRO A 34 6.64 8.07 -7.54
CA PRO A 34 5.40 7.30 -7.48
C PRO A 34 5.68 5.84 -7.85
N SER A 35 5.17 4.92 -7.05
CA SER A 35 5.55 3.50 -7.10
C SER A 35 4.38 2.61 -6.76
N SER A 36 4.51 1.32 -7.05
CA SER A 36 3.50 0.33 -6.67
C SER A 36 4.19 -0.93 -6.20
N PHE A 37 3.72 -1.47 -5.08
CA PHE A 37 4.30 -2.65 -4.46
C PHE A 37 3.28 -3.77 -4.44
N ASP A 38 3.47 -4.76 -5.32
CA ASP A 38 2.80 -6.06 -5.22
C ASP A 38 3.54 -6.97 -4.23
N ARG A 39 3.02 -8.19 -4.05
CA ARG A 39 3.57 -9.15 -3.10
C ARG A 39 5.00 -9.59 -3.49
N ALA A 40 5.27 -9.72 -4.79
CA ALA A 40 6.59 -10.10 -5.31
C ALA A 40 7.63 -8.98 -5.12
N ALA A 41 7.23 -7.71 -5.22
CA ALA A 41 8.05 -6.55 -4.92
C ALA A 41 8.36 -6.48 -3.42
N LEU A 42 7.35 -6.65 -2.56
CA LEU A 42 7.54 -6.66 -1.10
C LEU A 42 8.47 -7.80 -0.64
N ALA A 43 8.44 -8.96 -1.30
CA ALA A 43 9.30 -10.09 -0.97
C ALA A 43 10.80 -9.83 -1.25
N LYS A 44 11.13 -8.84 -2.09
CA LYS A 44 12.51 -8.45 -2.41
C LYS A 44 13.08 -7.40 -1.45
N LEU A 45 12.25 -6.83 -0.59
CA LEU A 45 12.63 -5.82 0.40
C LEU A 45 12.90 -6.46 1.77
N PRO A 46 13.60 -5.75 2.69
CA PRO A 46 13.79 -6.23 4.05
C PRO A 46 12.46 -6.58 4.72
N ARG A 47 12.34 -7.83 5.18
CA ARG A 47 11.13 -8.37 5.81
C ARG A 47 11.18 -8.15 7.31
N THR A 48 10.08 -7.69 7.87
CA THR A 48 9.91 -7.41 9.30
C THR A 48 8.77 -8.26 9.85
N THR A 49 8.99 -8.80 11.04
CA THR A 49 8.04 -9.63 11.78
C THR A 49 7.69 -8.91 13.08
N ILE A 50 6.40 -8.68 13.34
CA ILE A 50 5.92 -8.05 14.58
C ILE A 50 4.82 -8.87 15.22
N GLU A 51 4.87 -8.99 16.55
CA GLU A 51 3.77 -9.53 17.34
C GLU A 51 2.84 -8.39 17.75
N ALA A 52 1.57 -8.47 17.38
CA ALA A 52 0.60 -7.42 17.67
C ALA A 52 -0.84 -7.98 17.73
N SER A 53 -1.68 -7.40 18.59
CA SER A 53 -3.04 -7.89 18.84
C SER A 53 -4.10 -7.06 18.10
N ASP A 54 -4.91 -7.71 17.26
CA ASP A 54 -6.05 -7.12 16.57
C ASP A 54 -7.34 -7.38 17.37
N HIS A 55 -7.86 -6.35 18.04
CA HIS A 55 -9.05 -6.45 18.89
C HIS A 55 -8.98 -7.58 19.93
N GLY A 56 -7.83 -7.72 20.59
CA GLY A 56 -7.58 -8.76 21.60
C GLY A 56 -7.19 -10.12 21.01
N LYS A 57 -7.15 -10.27 19.69
CA LYS A 57 -6.64 -11.47 19.02
C LYS A 57 -5.17 -11.28 18.65
N PRO A 58 -4.22 -11.95 19.33
CA PRO A 58 -2.81 -11.87 18.96
C PRO A 58 -2.59 -12.38 17.53
N GLY A 59 -1.54 -11.90 16.90
CA GLY A 59 -1.11 -12.36 15.59
C GLY A 59 0.36 -12.01 15.37
N ASN A 60 1.05 -12.87 14.64
CA ASN A 60 2.39 -12.63 14.16
C ASN A 60 2.32 -12.10 12.72
N TRP A 61 2.58 -10.82 12.53
CA TRP A 61 2.44 -10.11 11.27
C TRP A 61 3.79 -9.99 10.57
N GLN A 62 3.81 -10.28 9.27
CA GLN A 62 5.00 -10.21 8.45
C GLN A 62 4.76 -9.32 7.24
N GLY A 63 5.70 -8.41 7.00
CA GLY A 63 5.57 -7.36 6.00
C GLY A 63 6.87 -6.64 5.73
N VAL A 64 6.77 -5.47 5.11
CA VAL A 64 7.87 -4.51 4.96
C VAL A 64 7.57 -3.31 5.86
N ALA A 65 8.59 -2.77 6.52
CA ALA A 65 8.46 -1.55 7.31
C ALA A 65 7.99 -0.38 6.43
N VAL A 66 7.03 0.40 6.92
CA VAL A 66 6.44 1.48 6.13
C VAL A 66 7.47 2.56 5.83
N ASP A 67 8.37 2.87 6.76
CA ASP A 67 9.46 3.84 6.55
C ASP A 67 10.40 3.43 5.41
N GLU A 68 10.68 2.13 5.25
CA GLU A 68 11.43 1.60 4.11
C GLU A 68 10.68 1.83 2.79
N LEU A 69 9.38 1.54 2.74
CA LEU A 69 8.55 1.80 1.54
C LEU A 69 8.49 3.30 1.20
N LEU A 70 8.39 4.16 2.21
CA LEU A 70 8.44 5.62 2.04
C LEU A 70 9.79 6.07 1.46
N LYS A 71 10.91 5.50 1.91
CA LYS A 71 12.24 5.76 1.32
C LYS A 71 12.31 5.33 -0.14
N GLN A 72 11.80 4.14 -0.47
CA GLN A 72 11.74 3.63 -1.85
C GLN A 72 10.92 4.55 -2.77
N ALA A 73 9.78 5.05 -2.28
CA ALA A 73 8.92 6.02 -2.97
C ALA A 73 9.49 7.45 -3.00
N GLY A 74 10.63 7.71 -2.35
CA GLY A 74 11.28 9.03 -2.34
C GLY A 74 10.57 10.06 -1.45
N ALA A 75 10.01 9.63 -0.33
CA ALA A 75 9.51 10.54 0.70
C ALA A 75 10.66 11.40 1.28
N PRO A 76 10.41 12.68 1.62
CA PRO A 76 11.41 13.50 2.30
C PRO A 76 11.51 13.08 3.78
N LEU A 77 12.50 12.25 4.11
CA LEU A 77 12.82 11.80 5.47
C LEU A 77 14.23 12.26 5.88
N GLY A 78 14.58 12.11 7.16
CA GLY A 78 15.81 12.58 7.78
C GLY A 78 15.97 14.10 7.65
N ASP A 79 17.16 14.54 7.27
CA ASP A 79 17.47 15.97 7.08
C ASP A 79 16.60 16.66 6.01
N ALA A 80 15.96 15.89 5.13
CA ALA A 80 15.01 16.41 4.15
C ALA A 80 13.65 16.76 4.76
N LEU A 81 13.30 16.19 5.91
CA LEU A 81 12.05 16.46 6.61
C LEU A 81 12.18 17.70 7.51
N ARG A 82 12.09 18.89 6.91
CA ARG A 82 12.27 20.17 7.60
C ARG A 82 11.41 21.29 7.01
N GLY A 83 11.23 22.36 7.79
CA GLY A 83 10.44 23.53 7.38
C GLY A 83 9.01 23.13 7.04
N GLY A 84 8.48 23.63 5.92
CA GLY A 84 7.11 23.33 5.48
C GLY A 84 6.82 21.84 5.28
N LYS A 85 7.86 21.01 5.04
CA LYS A 85 7.69 19.55 4.89
C LYS A 85 7.28 18.85 6.18
N LEU A 86 7.48 19.47 7.35
CA LEU A 86 6.97 18.94 8.62
C LEU A 86 5.43 18.94 8.68
N ALA A 87 4.77 19.69 7.79
CA ALA A 87 3.32 19.66 7.62
C ALA A 87 2.84 18.60 6.62
N SER A 88 3.73 17.68 6.18
CA SER A 88 3.36 16.58 5.28
C SER A 88 2.72 15.43 6.06
N TYR A 89 1.78 14.75 5.41
CA TYR A 89 1.04 13.63 5.98
C TYR A 89 0.73 12.58 4.92
N LEU A 90 0.50 11.36 5.37
CA LEU A 90 0.09 10.23 4.56
C LEU A 90 -1.40 10.01 4.72
N VAL A 91 -2.10 9.81 3.61
CA VAL A 91 -3.46 9.26 3.59
C VAL A 91 -3.37 7.80 3.17
N VAL A 92 -3.73 6.89 4.07
CA VAL A 92 -3.77 5.44 3.77
C VAL A 92 -5.20 5.04 3.48
N GLY A 93 -5.43 4.45 2.31
CA GLY A 93 -6.75 4.06 1.82
C GLY A 93 -6.91 2.55 1.63
N ALA A 94 -8.10 2.07 1.99
CA ALA A 94 -8.55 0.70 1.75
C ALA A 94 -9.49 0.63 0.53
N ALA A 95 -9.61 -0.58 -0.03
CA ALA A 95 -10.50 -0.87 -1.16
C ALA A 95 -12.00 -0.58 -0.89
N ASP A 96 -12.43 -0.54 0.37
CA ASP A 96 -13.80 -0.19 0.77
C ASP A 96 -14.03 1.32 0.97
N GLY A 97 -13.02 2.15 0.70
CA GLY A 97 -13.06 3.60 0.87
C GLY A 97 -12.70 4.08 2.28
N TYR A 98 -12.43 3.18 3.24
CA TYR A 98 -11.92 3.55 4.55
C TYR A 98 -10.55 4.23 4.43
N ARG A 99 -10.36 5.32 5.19
CA ARG A 99 -9.15 6.14 5.13
C ARG A 99 -8.73 6.61 6.50
N VAL A 100 -7.41 6.64 6.71
CA VAL A 100 -6.78 7.18 7.93
C VAL A 100 -5.61 8.07 7.56
N VAL A 101 -5.17 8.88 8.52
CA VAL A 101 -4.03 9.80 8.35
C VAL A 101 -2.95 9.52 9.36
N PHE A 102 -1.71 9.68 8.91
CA PHE A 102 -0.50 9.74 9.72
C PHE A 102 0.30 10.97 9.30
N SER A 103 0.91 11.68 10.25
CA SER A 103 1.95 12.65 9.88
C SER A 103 3.13 11.92 9.22
N LEU A 104 3.84 12.56 8.28
CA LEU A 104 5.04 11.95 7.72
C LEU A 104 6.13 11.77 8.80
N ALA A 105 6.20 12.73 9.74
CA ALA A 105 7.16 12.71 10.85
C ALA A 105 6.96 11.53 11.81
N GLU A 106 5.77 10.94 11.90
CA GLU A 106 5.57 9.70 12.68
C GLU A 106 6.49 8.57 12.22
N PHE A 107 6.87 8.50 10.94
CA PHE A 107 7.74 7.46 10.37
C PHE A 107 9.22 7.83 10.31
N ASP A 108 9.58 9.04 10.75
CA ASP A 108 10.94 9.52 10.71
C ASP A 108 11.69 9.18 12.01
N ALA A 109 12.92 8.68 11.89
CA ALA A 109 13.73 8.25 13.03
C ALA A 109 14.09 9.40 14.00
N ALA A 110 14.17 10.63 13.51
CA ALA A 110 14.46 11.81 14.33
C ALA A 110 13.24 12.30 15.12
N PHE A 111 12.04 11.80 14.82
CA PHE A 111 10.77 12.27 15.38
C PHE A 111 10.02 11.14 16.10
N GLY A 112 9.18 10.39 15.37
CA GLY A 112 8.31 9.37 15.96
C GLY A 112 8.87 7.95 15.90
N ALA A 113 9.57 7.59 14.83
CA ALA A 113 10.06 6.23 14.57
C ALA A 113 9.00 5.12 14.70
N THR A 114 7.78 5.37 14.21
CA THR A 114 6.64 4.44 14.26
C THR A 114 6.98 3.13 13.56
N ARG A 115 6.77 2.00 14.25
CA ARG A 115 7.16 0.66 13.76
C ARG A 115 6.11 0.00 12.88
N ALA A 116 5.37 0.78 12.08
CA ALA A 116 4.32 0.22 11.26
C ALA A 116 4.91 -0.63 10.12
N ILE A 117 4.19 -1.69 9.77
CA ILE A 117 4.49 -2.50 8.60
C ILE A 117 3.29 -2.55 7.66
N LEU A 118 3.57 -2.67 6.36
CA LEU A 118 2.61 -3.14 5.38
C LEU A 118 2.72 -4.67 5.34
N ALA A 119 1.83 -5.33 6.06
CA ALA A 119 1.79 -6.79 6.19
C ALA A 119 1.06 -7.43 5.00
N ASP A 120 1.57 -8.54 4.52
CA ASP A 120 0.94 -9.41 3.52
C ASP A 120 0.81 -10.86 4.03
N THR A 121 1.32 -11.13 5.23
CA THR A 121 1.31 -12.44 5.89
C THR A 121 0.97 -12.30 7.37
N ARG A 122 0.15 -13.23 7.88
CA ARG A 122 -0.16 -13.39 9.31
C ARG A 122 -0.03 -14.86 9.70
N ASP A 123 0.67 -15.13 10.79
CA ASP A 123 0.87 -16.48 11.35
C ASP A 123 1.41 -17.49 10.30
N GLY A 124 2.35 -17.02 9.47
CA GLY A 124 3.00 -17.80 8.42
C GLY A 124 2.13 -18.07 7.19
N LYS A 125 0.95 -17.47 7.08
CA LYS A 125 0.02 -17.63 5.95
C LYS A 125 -0.28 -16.29 5.28
N PRO A 126 -0.56 -16.27 3.97
CA PRO A 126 -1.13 -15.11 3.32
C PRO A 126 -2.38 -14.61 4.07
N LEU A 127 -2.54 -13.28 4.13
CA LEU A 127 -3.77 -12.68 4.64
C LEU A 127 -5.00 -13.21 3.87
N ASP A 128 -6.10 -13.45 4.58
CA ASP A 128 -7.35 -13.87 3.97
C ASP A 128 -8.03 -12.74 3.17
N ALA A 129 -9.13 -13.05 2.50
CA ALA A 129 -9.86 -12.09 1.66
C ALA A 129 -10.52 -10.94 2.45
N HIS A 130 -10.62 -11.03 3.78
CA HIS A 130 -11.17 -9.97 4.61
C HIS A 130 -10.08 -9.03 5.14
N GLU A 131 -8.87 -9.56 5.42
CA GLU A 131 -7.74 -8.77 5.92
C GLU A 131 -6.82 -8.22 4.83
N GLY A 132 -6.55 -9.04 3.81
CA GLY A 132 -5.50 -8.87 2.80
C GLY A 132 -5.96 -8.15 1.53
N PRO A 133 -5.22 -8.21 0.41
CA PRO A 133 -3.91 -8.86 0.30
C PRO A 133 -2.82 -8.12 1.07
N PHE A 134 -3.05 -6.84 1.41
CA PHE A 134 -2.15 -6.02 2.23
C PHE A 134 -2.92 -5.36 3.39
N ARG A 135 -2.29 -5.31 4.55
CA ARG A 135 -2.83 -4.69 5.76
C ARG A 135 -1.78 -3.82 6.44
N LEU A 136 -2.14 -2.59 6.79
CA LEU A 136 -1.31 -1.76 7.66
C LEU A 136 -1.44 -2.26 9.10
N VAL A 137 -0.31 -2.50 9.76
CA VAL A 137 -0.25 -2.91 11.17
C VAL A 137 0.66 -1.94 11.92
N VAL A 138 0.15 -1.33 12.98
CA VAL A 138 0.85 -0.31 13.78
C VAL A 138 0.94 -0.78 15.23
N PRO A 139 1.98 -1.55 15.61
CA PRO A 139 2.02 -2.28 16.88
C PRO A 139 1.98 -1.37 18.11
N ASP A 140 2.38 -0.11 17.97
CA ASP A 140 2.47 0.85 19.06
C ASP A 140 1.10 1.47 19.44
N GLU A 141 0.02 1.14 18.71
CA GLU A 141 -1.33 1.62 18.99
C GLU A 141 -2.08 0.73 19.99
N LYS A 142 -2.63 1.34 21.05
CA LYS A 142 -3.48 0.63 22.03
C LYS A 142 -4.78 0.10 21.42
N ARG A 143 -5.29 0.76 20.38
CA ARG A 143 -6.50 0.37 19.64
C ARG A 143 -6.15 0.33 18.16
N PRO A 144 -6.44 -0.78 17.44
CA PRO A 144 -6.05 -0.95 16.03
C PRO A 144 -6.96 -0.17 15.06
N GLY A 145 -7.40 1.05 15.44
CA GLY A 145 -8.32 1.85 14.62
C GLY A 145 -7.69 2.33 13.31
N ARG A 146 -6.35 2.47 13.27
CA ARG A 146 -5.61 2.82 12.05
C ARG A 146 -4.92 1.62 11.41
N TRP A 147 -5.28 0.39 11.77
CA TRP A 147 -4.77 -0.82 11.13
C TRP A 147 -5.62 -1.18 9.91
N VAL A 148 -5.39 -0.44 8.84
CA VAL A 148 -6.17 -0.48 7.60
C VAL A 148 -6.04 -1.86 6.93
N ARG A 149 -7.15 -2.56 6.74
CA ARG A 149 -7.24 -3.80 5.95
C ARG A 149 -7.37 -3.46 4.47
N GLN A 150 -7.08 -4.42 3.58
CA GLN A 150 -7.30 -4.23 2.13
C GLN A 150 -6.65 -2.93 1.61
N VAL A 151 -5.43 -2.62 2.07
CA VAL A 151 -4.73 -1.39 1.68
C VAL A 151 -4.49 -1.42 0.19
N GLU A 152 -4.92 -0.36 -0.50
CA GLU A 152 -4.71 -0.19 -1.95
C GLU A 152 -3.84 1.03 -2.26
N ARG A 153 -3.81 2.03 -1.36
CA ARG A 153 -3.10 3.28 -1.63
C ARG A 153 -2.53 3.92 -0.37
N ILE A 154 -1.35 4.52 -0.54
CA ILE A 154 -0.74 5.46 0.40
C ILE A 154 -0.43 6.73 -0.40
N GLU A 155 -1.01 7.85 -0.03
CA GLU A 155 -0.79 9.13 -0.69
C GLU A 155 -0.01 10.08 0.21
N LEU A 156 1.08 10.65 -0.28
CA LEU A 156 1.77 11.74 0.40
C LEU A 156 1.13 13.08 0.02
N ARG A 157 0.81 13.89 1.01
CA ARG A 157 0.20 15.22 0.85
C ARG A 157 0.80 16.22 1.82
N SER A 158 0.78 17.50 1.45
CA SER A 158 1.10 18.61 2.34
C SER A 158 -0.15 19.28 2.91
N ALA A 159 -0.12 19.69 4.17
CA ALA A 159 -1.18 20.54 4.71
C ALA A 159 -1.14 21.90 4.00
N PRO A 160 -2.31 22.51 3.69
CA PRO A 160 -2.34 23.78 3.00
C PRO A 160 -1.63 24.85 3.84
N ALA A 161 -0.80 25.67 3.18
CA ALA A 161 -0.13 26.78 3.84
C ALA A 161 -1.17 27.75 4.41
N GLN A 162 -1.04 28.10 5.70
CA GLN A 162 -1.79 29.22 6.25
C GLN A 162 -1.15 30.51 5.72
N HIS A 163 -1.90 31.25 4.91
CA HIS A 163 -1.50 32.62 4.59
C HIS A 163 -1.65 33.45 5.87
N SER A 164 -0.55 34.04 6.34
CA SER A 164 -0.63 35.17 7.27
C SER A 164 -1.48 36.25 6.59
N LYS A 165 -2.50 36.73 7.31
CA LYS A 165 -3.10 38.02 6.98
C LYS A 165 -2.06 39.13 7.14
#